data_AF-A0AAD0T3C0-F1
#
_entry.id   AF-A0AAD0T3C0-F1
#
_cell.length_a   1.000
_cell.length_b   1.000
_cell.length_c   1.000
_cell.angle_alpha   90.00
_cell.angle_beta   90.00
_cell.angle_gamma   90.00
#
_symmetry.space_group_name_H-M   'P 1'
#
loop_
_entity.id
_entity.type
_entity.pdbx_description
1 polymer ?
#
loop_
_entity_poly.entity_id
_entity_poly.type
_entity_poly.pdbx_seq_one_letter_code
_entity_poly.pdbx_strand_id
1 'polypeptide(L)'
;MSGKTERFYNIVSLATIALVVLPIGIASIVLGFGFGDNPCILCWQERAVMMFISLTTLFILRYGLRPKYLALLIFYCAIGIFMSLRHTGGHFLRDIGQGFALEILGFHTYSWGIFIYWMIFICLAIILGFFGGNLVDNEDGEVRYLTKLQGSAFVIFFIVLGINSIQAITQVGPPPFIGQSDPIRFSWTPKDWKWSTQSWANLMRPMSLRGKYHVEKPVVKTQAKRDIAMFESGDELIKVKEVKLPETIIGNITDIDYHPKSKLFALVTDQFYIYILDDKLSDLKAYVHLDNLFSIEIKTLTAVSFIDRNRLMVTGINKSYVILKLDKEAKLKNQYATFKDGTDGILETRRGRFSTVRSKYAYIQSLTFDRETNEFVTLSVPNKKFNKIIATRFSSIDYMLSSEKEVFTNESEFQPHVTSLKIYDSIAYGLAPDNREIIISDNNFSSFTGSILLPVNGDYRGVVIFEKDQFIIIDGNIASYFIN
;
A
#
# COMPACT_ATOMS: atom_id res chain seq x y z
N MET A 1 -46.63 -21.99 -10.72
CA MET A 1 -45.23 -22.16 -11.18
C MET A 1 -44.78 -23.59 -10.93
N SER A 2 -43.96 -24.16 -11.82
CA SER A 2 -43.27 -25.43 -11.53
C SER A 2 -42.25 -25.24 -10.41
N GLY A 3 -42.09 -26.24 -9.54
CA GLY A 3 -41.09 -26.20 -8.46
C GLY A 3 -39.64 -26.09 -8.95
N LYS A 4 -39.36 -26.45 -10.22
CA LYS A 4 -38.04 -26.21 -10.85
C LYS A 4 -37.84 -24.73 -11.21
N THR A 5 -38.86 -24.11 -11.81
CA THR A 5 -38.88 -22.69 -12.16
C THR A 5 -38.72 -21.80 -10.92
N GLU A 6 -39.43 -22.10 -9.83
CA GLU A 6 -39.29 -21.32 -8.60
C GLU A 6 -37.88 -21.42 -7.99
N ARG A 7 -37.29 -22.62 -7.99
CA ARG A 7 -35.90 -22.84 -7.54
C ARG A 7 -34.90 -22.01 -8.36
N PHE A 8 -35.05 -21.96 -9.69
CA PHE A 8 -34.22 -21.12 -10.55
C PHE A 8 -34.29 -19.63 -10.13
N TYR A 9 -35.48 -19.06 -9.99
CA TYR A 9 -35.62 -17.65 -9.59
C TYR A 9 -35.20 -17.39 -8.13
N ASN A 10 -35.34 -18.36 -7.23
CA ASN A 10 -34.80 -18.25 -5.88
C ASN A 10 -33.25 -18.24 -5.89
N ILE A 11 -32.61 -19.03 -6.77
CA ILE A 11 -31.14 -19.00 -6.98
C ILE A 11 -30.71 -17.65 -7.59
N VAL A 12 -31.40 -17.15 -8.63
CA VAL A 12 -31.11 -15.82 -9.20
C VAL A 12 -31.30 -14.71 -8.16
N SER A 13 -32.30 -14.82 -7.28
CA SER A 13 -32.50 -13.88 -6.17
C SER A 13 -31.33 -13.91 -5.18
N LEU A 14 -30.91 -15.09 -4.73
CA LEU A 14 -29.77 -15.26 -3.83
C LEU A 14 -28.46 -14.76 -4.46
N ALA A 15 -28.22 -15.04 -5.75
CA ALA A 15 -27.06 -14.53 -6.48
C ALA A 15 -27.08 -13.00 -6.60
N THR A 16 -28.26 -12.40 -6.80
CA THR A 16 -28.43 -10.94 -6.82
C THR A 16 -28.14 -10.33 -5.45
N ILE A 17 -28.68 -10.92 -4.37
CA ILE A 17 -28.43 -10.48 -3.00
C ILE A 17 -26.93 -10.61 -2.66
N ALA A 18 -26.28 -11.72 -3.02
CA ALA A 18 -24.85 -11.92 -2.80
C ALA A 18 -24.00 -10.89 -3.55
N LEU A 19 -24.30 -10.62 -4.83
CA LEU A 19 -23.59 -9.63 -5.64
C LEU A 19 -23.78 -8.19 -5.14
N VAL A 20 -24.94 -7.86 -4.56
CA VAL A 20 -25.20 -6.53 -3.99
C VAL A 20 -24.56 -6.40 -2.61
N VAL A 21 -24.78 -7.37 -1.71
CA VAL A 21 -24.39 -7.25 -0.30
C VAL A 21 -22.89 -7.47 -0.11
N LEU A 22 -22.28 -8.46 -0.78
CA LEU A 22 -20.89 -8.82 -0.53
C LEU A 22 -19.91 -7.79 -1.10
N PRO A 23 -19.75 -7.60 -2.43
CA PRO A 23 -18.76 -6.62 -2.90
C PRO A 23 -19.21 -5.17 -2.74
N ILE A 24 -20.47 -4.83 -3.06
CA ILE A 24 -20.92 -3.42 -3.01
C ILE A 24 -21.22 -3.01 -1.56
N GLY A 25 -22.06 -3.78 -0.87
CA GLY A 25 -22.50 -3.50 0.50
C GLY A 25 -21.34 -3.40 1.48
N ILE A 26 -20.44 -4.40 1.54
CA ILE A 26 -19.24 -4.35 2.40
C ILE A 26 -18.35 -3.16 1.99
N ALA A 27 -18.11 -2.93 0.70
CA ALA A 27 -17.20 -1.87 0.28
C ALA A 27 -17.77 -0.44 0.45
N SER A 28 -19.09 -0.24 0.52
CA SER A 28 -19.67 1.06 0.90
C SER A 28 -19.87 1.22 2.41
N ILE A 29 -20.37 0.19 3.09
CA ILE A 29 -20.76 0.29 4.52
C ILE A 29 -19.55 0.07 5.42
N VAL A 30 -18.81 -1.02 5.23
CA VAL A 30 -17.69 -1.40 6.11
C VAL A 30 -16.43 -0.64 5.71
N LEU A 31 -16.02 -0.73 4.45
CA LEU A 31 -14.79 -0.06 3.99
C LEU A 31 -15.00 1.46 3.90
N GLY A 32 -16.02 1.90 3.15
CA GLY A 32 -16.36 3.31 2.95
C GLY A 32 -16.69 4.08 4.23
N PHE A 33 -17.85 3.81 4.82
CA PHE A 33 -18.31 4.55 6.00
C PHE A 33 -17.65 4.10 7.31
N GLY A 34 -17.26 2.82 7.43
CA GLY A 34 -16.64 2.28 8.65
C GLY A 34 -15.14 2.55 8.78
N PHE A 35 -14.35 2.26 7.74
CA PHE A 35 -12.89 2.45 7.75
C PHE A 35 -12.42 3.73 7.04
N GLY A 36 -13.32 4.47 6.39
CA GLY A 36 -13.00 5.68 5.64
C GLY A 36 -12.42 5.44 4.25
N ASP A 37 -12.32 4.18 3.81
CA ASP A 37 -11.70 3.77 2.54
C ASP A 37 -12.64 4.07 1.35
N ASN A 38 -12.44 5.25 0.75
CA ASN A 38 -13.26 5.73 -0.33
C ASN A 38 -12.84 5.13 -1.69
N PRO A 39 -13.78 4.67 -2.52
CA PRO A 39 -13.47 4.08 -3.84
C PRO A 39 -12.83 5.08 -4.82
N CYS A 40 -11.78 4.67 -5.53
CA CYS A 40 -11.23 5.46 -6.63
C CYS A 40 -12.18 5.51 -7.84
N ILE A 41 -11.86 6.33 -8.86
CA ILE A 41 -12.64 6.43 -10.11
C ILE A 41 -12.88 5.08 -10.79
N LEU A 42 -11.93 4.14 -10.70
CA LEU A 42 -12.06 2.80 -11.29
C LEU A 42 -12.95 1.89 -10.43
N CYS A 43 -12.82 1.93 -9.09
CA CYS A 43 -13.77 1.29 -8.17
C CYS A 43 -15.22 1.77 -8.43
N TRP A 44 -15.43 3.06 -8.70
CA TRP A 44 -16.76 3.59 -9.04
C TRP A 44 -17.29 3.00 -10.36
N GLN A 45 -16.44 2.87 -11.39
CA GLN A 45 -16.81 2.22 -12.65
C GLN A 45 -17.19 0.75 -12.44
N GLU A 46 -16.43 0.01 -11.62
CA GLU A 46 -16.73 -1.38 -11.27
C GLU A 46 -18.04 -1.52 -10.49
N ARG A 47 -18.22 -0.74 -9.40
CA ARG A 47 -19.46 -0.73 -8.61
C ARG A 47 -20.68 -0.42 -9.49
N ALA A 48 -20.59 0.54 -10.41
CA ALA A 48 -21.67 0.87 -11.33
C ALA A 48 -22.03 -0.31 -12.26
N VAL A 49 -21.02 -1.01 -12.80
CA VAL A 49 -21.26 -2.22 -13.62
C VAL A 49 -21.89 -3.35 -12.81
N MET A 50 -21.47 -3.56 -11.55
CA MET A 50 -22.12 -4.55 -10.67
C MET A 50 -23.59 -4.18 -10.40
N MET A 51 -23.90 -2.89 -10.19
CA MET A 51 -25.28 -2.41 -10.07
C MET A 51 -26.11 -2.67 -11.33
N PHE A 52 -25.55 -2.45 -12.53
CA PHE A 52 -26.26 -2.72 -13.79
C PHE A 52 -26.50 -4.22 -14.03
N ILE A 53 -25.55 -5.08 -13.62
CA ILE A 53 -25.73 -6.54 -13.60
C ILE A 53 -26.87 -6.92 -12.66
N SER A 54 -26.85 -6.43 -11.41
CA SER A 54 -27.91 -6.69 -10.42
C SER A 54 -29.28 -6.17 -10.86
N LEU A 55 -29.36 -4.98 -11.47
CA LEU A 55 -30.61 -4.46 -12.04
C LEU A 55 -31.13 -5.37 -13.17
N THR A 56 -30.23 -5.93 -13.97
CA THR A 56 -30.60 -6.86 -15.05
C THR A 56 -31.11 -8.20 -14.49
N THR A 57 -30.54 -8.71 -13.38
CA THR A 57 -31.10 -9.90 -12.72
C THR A 57 -32.44 -9.62 -12.04
N LEU A 58 -32.68 -8.42 -11.50
CA LEU A 58 -34.01 -8.00 -11.04
C LEU A 58 -35.05 -7.99 -12.19
N PHE A 59 -34.67 -7.58 -13.41
CA PHE A 59 -35.56 -7.70 -14.57
C PHE A 59 -35.87 -9.16 -14.93
N ILE A 60 -34.89 -10.08 -14.80
CA ILE A 60 -35.14 -11.53 -14.95
C ILE A 60 -36.11 -12.03 -13.86
N LEU A 61 -35.97 -11.58 -12.60
CA LEU A 61 -36.91 -11.93 -11.52
C LEU A 61 -38.33 -11.43 -11.81
N ARG A 62 -38.52 -10.25 -12.41
CA ARG A 62 -39.87 -9.66 -12.61
C ARG A 62 -40.55 -10.05 -13.93
N TYR A 63 -39.79 -10.18 -15.02
CA TYR A 63 -40.31 -10.37 -16.38
C TYR A 63 -39.99 -11.74 -16.99
N GLY A 64 -39.25 -12.57 -16.26
CA GLY A 64 -38.80 -13.90 -16.64
C GLY A 64 -37.49 -13.92 -17.42
N LEU A 65 -36.87 -15.10 -17.53
CA LEU A 65 -35.67 -15.32 -18.33
C LEU A 65 -35.98 -15.07 -19.82
N ARG A 66 -35.12 -14.28 -20.49
CA ARG A 66 -35.19 -14.01 -21.94
C ARG A 66 -33.78 -13.78 -22.50
N PRO A 67 -33.49 -14.13 -23.76
CA PRO A 67 -32.17 -13.93 -24.38
C PRO A 67 -31.61 -12.50 -24.29
N LYS A 68 -32.47 -11.48 -24.40
CA LYS A 68 -32.06 -10.06 -24.29
C LYS A 68 -31.44 -9.70 -22.94
N TYR A 69 -31.90 -10.32 -21.84
CA TYR A 69 -31.32 -10.08 -20.51
C TYR A 69 -29.98 -10.80 -20.36
N LEU A 70 -29.84 -12.00 -20.94
CA LEU A 70 -28.55 -12.72 -20.98
C LEU A 70 -27.52 -11.97 -21.83
N ALA A 71 -27.90 -11.44 -22.98
CA ALA A 71 -27.03 -10.58 -23.80
C ALA A 71 -26.56 -9.33 -23.03
N LEU A 72 -27.47 -8.68 -22.29
CA LEU A 72 -27.14 -7.52 -21.46
C LEU A 72 -26.21 -7.87 -20.29
N LEU A 73 -26.40 -9.03 -19.65
CA LEU A 73 -25.50 -9.54 -18.61
C LEU A 73 -24.10 -9.87 -19.18
N ILE A 74 -24.01 -10.48 -20.37
CA ILE A 74 -22.73 -10.72 -21.05
C ILE A 74 -22.02 -9.40 -21.38
N PHE A 75 -22.76 -8.41 -21.90
CA PHE A 75 -22.21 -7.10 -22.25
C PHE A 75 -21.64 -6.37 -21.03
N TYR A 76 -22.41 -6.27 -19.94
CA TYR A 76 -21.91 -5.68 -18.69
C TYR A 76 -20.77 -6.49 -18.06
N CYS A 77 -20.81 -7.82 -18.14
CA CYS A 77 -19.73 -8.67 -17.66
C CYS A 77 -18.42 -8.43 -18.45
N ALA A 78 -18.49 -8.31 -19.78
CA ALA A 78 -17.33 -7.98 -20.61
C ALA A 78 -16.75 -6.59 -20.27
N ILE A 79 -17.61 -5.59 -20.05
CA ILE A 79 -17.17 -4.26 -19.56
C ILE A 79 -16.52 -4.39 -18.18
N GLY A 80 -17.12 -5.17 -17.27
CA GLY A 80 -16.59 -5.39 -15.92
C GLY A 80 -15.20 -6.04 -15.95
N ILE A 81 -15.03 -7.14 -16.68
CA ILE A 81 -13.73 -7.80 -16.88
C ILE A 81 -12.70 -6.80 -17.45
N PHE A 82 -13.07 -6.03 -18.47
CA PHE A 82 -12.19 -5.00 -19.04
C PHE A 82 -11.80 -3.92 -18.00
N MET A 83 -12.77 -3.39 -17.25
CA MET A 83 -12.50 -2.37 -16.23
C MET A 83 -11.61 -2.89 -15.11
N SER A 84 -11.84 -4.11 -14.62
CA SER A 84 -11.01 -4.70 -13.56
C SER A 84 -9.63 -5.15 -14.03
N LEU A 85 -9.49 -5.58 -15.29
CA LEU A 85 -8.18 -5.80 -15.91
C LEU A 85 -7.43 -4.46 -16.09
N ARG A 86 -8.11 -3.39 -16.48
CA ARG A 86 -7.53 -2.04 -16.55
C ARG A 86 -7.12 -1.52 -15.17
N HIS A 87 -7.92 -1.78 -14.14
CA HIS A 87 -7.68 -1.38 -12.77
C HIS A 87 -6.48 -2.13 -12.17
N THR A 88 -6.55 -3.45 -12.12
CA THR A 88 -5.48 -4.33 -11.61
C THR A 88 -4.21 -4.26 -12.46
N GLY A 89 -4.36 -4.03 -13.77
CA GLY A 89 -3.27 -3.99 -14.75
C GLY A 89 -2.18 -2.97 -14.43
N GLY A 90 -2.55 -1.82 -13.87
CA GLY A 90 -1.60 -0.79 -13.41
C GLY A 90 -0.74 -1.21 -12.19
N HIS A 91 -1.05 -2.36 -11.59
CA HIS A 91 -0.44 -2.86 -10.36
C HIS A 91 0.30 -4.20 -10.52
N PHE A 92 0.13 -4.96 -11.62
CA PHE A 92 0.81 -6.26 -11.78
C PHE A 92 2.35 -6.21 -11.74
N LEU A 93 2.95 -5.08 -12.11
CA LEU A 93 4.42 -4.91 -12.10
C LEU A 93 4.97 -4.34 -10.79
N ARG A 94 4.13 -4.13 -9.77
CA ARG A 94 4.52 -3.60 -8.47
C ARG A 94 5.33 -4.61 -7.65
N ASP A 95 5.99 -4.10 -6.63
CA ASP A 95 6.66 -4.93 -5.63
C ASP A 95 5.64 -5.58 -4.69
N ILE A 96 6.06 -6.61 -3.96
CA ILE A 96 5.19 -7.35 -3.06
C ILE A 96 4.55 -6.43 -1.99
N GLY A 97 3.23 -6.57 -1.82
CA GLY A 97 2.44 -5.76 -0.88
C GLY A 97 2.30 -4.27 -1.25
N GLN A 98 2.66 -3.86 -2.47
CA GLN A 98 2.40 -2.50 -2.95
C GLN A 98 1.08 -2.38 -3.71
N GLY A 99 0.20 -1.53 -3.21
CA GLY A 99 -1.05 -1.23 -3.89
C GLY A 99 -1.68 0.07 -3.47
N PHE A 100 -3.00 0.06 -3.54
CA PHE A 100 -3.96 1.13 -3.27
C PHE A 100 -5.09 0.46 -2.50
N ALA A 101 -5.57 1.09 -1.42
CA ALA A 101 -6.59 0.56 -0.52
C ALA A 101 -6.26 -0.82 0.11
N LEU A 102 -7.13 -1.22 1.05
CA LEU A 102 -6.95 -2.36 1.93
C LEU A 102 -6.78 -3.70 1.17
N GLU A 103 -5.97 -4.60 1.71
CA GLU A 103 -5.90 -6.01 1.28
C GLU A 103 -6.98 -6.88 1.96
N ILE A 104 -7.68 -7.69 1.15
CA ILE A 104 -8.56 -8.76 1.62
C ILE A 104 -7.95 -10.08 1.13
N LEU A 105 -7.68 -11.01 2.06
CA LEU A 105 -7.00 -12.29 1.80
C LEU A 105 -5.68 -12.15 0.99
N GLY A 106 -4.92 -11.08 1.24
CA GLY A 106 -3.65 -10.79 0.56
C GLY A 106 -3.78 -10.14 -0.82
N PHE A 107 -4.99 -9.74 -1.22
CA PHE A 107 -5.28 -9.07 -2.49
C PHE A 107 -5.95 -7.71 -2.23
N HIS A 108 -5.37 -6.62 -2.72
CA HIS A 108 -5.98 -5.28 -2.61
C HIS A 108 -7.39 -5.27 -3.22
N THR A 109 -8.30 -4.50 -2.61
CA THR A 109 -9.74 -4.42 -2.96
C THR A 109 -10.02 -4.27 -4.46
N TYR A 110 -9.20 -3.49 -5.19
CA TYR A 110 -9.36 -3.31 -6.65
C TYR A 110 -9.22 -4.59 -7.49
N SER A 111 -8.46 -5.57 -7.01
CA SER A 111 -8.23 -6.82 -7.77
C SER A 111 -9.40 -7.80 -7.69
N TRP A 112 -10.26 -7.67 -6.68
CA TRP A 112 -11.43 -8.52 -6.47
C TRP A 112 -12.48 -8.42 -7.59
N GLY A 113 -12.55 -7.27 -8.28
CA GLY A 113 -13.42 -7.09 -9.44
C GLY A 113 -13.22 -8.15 -10.52
N ILE A 114 -11.96 -8.54 -10.80
CA ILE A 114 -11.65 -9.59 -11.78
C ILE A 114 -12.36 -10.89 -11.40
N PHE A 115 -12.17 -11.37 -10.17
CA PHE A 115 -12.77 -12.62 -9.70
C PHE A 115 -14.30 -12.57 -9.73
N ILE A 116 -14.90 -11.46 -9.31
CA ILE A 116 -16.36 -11.28 -9.29
C ILE A 116 -16.94 -11.38 -10.71
N TYR A 117 -16.37 -10.65 -11.68
CA TYR A 117 -16.88 -10.71 -13.05
C TYR A 117 -16.63 -12.06 -13.73
N TRP A 118 -15.49 -12.70 -13.50
CA TRP A 118 -15.26 -14.06 -14.01
C TRP A 118 -16.23 -15.08 -13.40
N MET A 119 -16.57 -14.97 -12.11
CA MET A 119 -17.62 -15.82 -11.51
C MET A 119 -19.00 -15.57 -12.15
N ILE A 120 -19.37 -14.31 -12.40
CA ILE A 120 -20.61 -13.97 -13.12
C ILE A 120 -20.60 -14.56 -14.54
N PHE A 121 -19.47 -14.48 -15.24
CA PHE A 121 -19.30 -15.06 -16.58
C PHE A 121 -19.46 -16.57 -16.59
N ILE A 122 -18.85 -17.27 -15.61
CA ILE A 122 -18.97 -18.73 -15.44
C ILE A 122 -20.43 -19.11 -15.12
N CYS A 123 -21.10 -18.38 -14.23
CA CYS A 123 -22.52 -18.59 -13.94
C CYS A 123 -23.41 -18.39 -15.19
N LEU A 124 -23.13 -17.38 -16.02
CA LEU A 124 -23.81 -17.16 -17.30
C LEU A 124 -23.57 -18.32 -18.28
N ALA A 125 -22.33 -18.79 -18.40
CA ALA A 125 -21.97 -19.93 -19.25
C ALA A 125 -22.67 -21.23 -18.80
N ILE A 126 -22.76 -21.47 -17.48
CA ILE A 126 -23.51 -22.59 -16.90
C ILE A 126 -25.01 -22.47 -17.23
N ILE A 127 -25.61 -21.29 -17.02
CA ILE A 127 -27.04 -21.07 -17.36
C ILE A 127 -27.27 -21.33 -18.86
N LEU A 128 -26.44 -20.79 -19.75
CA LEU A 128 -26.58 -21.01 -21.19
C LEU A 128 -26.36 -22.48 -21.59
N GLY A 129 -25.39 -23.16 -20.98
CA GLY A 129 -25.10 -24.57 -21.26
C GLY A 129 -26.22 -25.53 -20.84
N PHE A 130 -26.86 -25.28 -19.69
CA PHE A 130 -27.93 -26.14 -19.17
C PHE A 130 -29.35 -25.74 -19.59
N PHE A 131 -29.60 -24.47 -19.93
CA PHE A 131 -30.92 -23.97 -20.35
C PHE A 131 -31.02 -23.62 -21.84
N GLY A 132 -29.97 -23.84 -22.64
CA GLY A 132 -29.84 -23.34 -24.02
C GLY A 132 -30.99 -23.63 -24.99
N GLY A 133 -31.76 -24.71 -24.77
CA GLY A 133 -32.96 -25.01 -25.56
C GLY A 133 -34.23 -24.27 -25.11
N ASN A 134 -34.33 -23.86 -23.85
CA ASN A 134 -35.53 -23.28 -23.22
C ASN A 134 -35.17 -21.97 -22.47
N LEU A 135 -34.61 -20.99 -23.19
CA LEU A 135 -34.19 -19.70 -22.63
C LEU A 135 -35.33 -18.67 -22.46
N VAL A 136 -36.57 -19.08 -22.67
CA VAL A 136 -37.78 -18.30 -22.41
C VAL A 136 -38.66 -19.10 -21.44
N ASP A 137 -38.88 -18.53 -20.26
CA ASP A 137 -39.65 -19.15 -19.16
C ASP A 137 -41.07 -18.56 -19.03
N ASN A 138 -41.36 -17.51 -19.79
CA ASN A 138 -42.55 -16.67 -19.70
C ASN A 138 -42.84 -16.05 -21.08
N GLU A 139 -43.38 -16.86 -21.99
CA GLU A 139 -43.62 -16.48 -23.40
C GLU A 139 -44.70 -15.42 -23.54
N ASP A 140 -45.79 -15.54 -22.77
CA ASP A 140 -46.93 -14.60 -22.72
C ASP A 140 -46.52 -13.19 -22.29
N GLY A 141 -45.35 -13.06 -21.67
CA GLY A 141 -44.77 -11.80 -21.28
C GLY A 141 -45.37 -11.19 -20.02
N GLU A 142 -46.28 -11.89 -19.34
CA GLU A 142 -46.94 -11.46 -18.11
C GLU A 142 -45.96 -11.13 -16.98
N VAL A 143 -46.43 -10.34 -16.02
CA VAL A 143 -45.58 -9.82 -14.94
C VAL A 143 -45.57 -10.82 -13.76
N ARG A 144 -44.41 -11.44 -13.50
CA ARG A 144 -44.30 -12.50 -12.48
C ARG A 144 -44.50 -11.96 -11.06
N TYR A 145 -45.37 -12.63 -10.29
CA TYR A 145 -45.46 -12.44 -8.84
C TYR A 145 -44.21 -12.99 -8.14
N LEU A 146 -43.70 -12.24 -7.17
CA LEU A 146 -42.45 -12.55 -6.47
C LEU A 146 -42.74 -13.26 -5.15
N THR A 147 -41.94 -14.27 -4.81
CA THR A 147 -41.90 -14.82 -3.45
C THR A 147 -41.29 -13.81 -2.47
N LYS A 148 -41.43 -14.02 -1.15
CA LYS A 148 -40.80 -13.13 -0.14
C LYS A 148 -39.28 -13.00 -0.35
N LEU A 149 -38.60 -14.09 -0.73
CA LEU A 149 -37.17 -14.11 -1.06
C LEU A 149 -36.85 -13.35 -2.36
N GLN A 150 -37.70 -13.47 -3.39
CA GLN A 150 -37.50 -12.74 -4.64
C GLN A 150 -37.78 -11.24 -4.46
N GLY A 151 -38.74 -10.88 -3.59
CA GLY A 151 -39.03 -9.49 -3.22
C GLY A 151 -37.94 -8.84 -2.37
N SER A 152 -37.29 -9.59 -1.46
CA SER A 152 -36.21 -9.03 -0.63
C SER A 152 -34.99 -8.62 -1.45
N ALA A 153 -34.70 -9.26 -2.59
CA ALA A 153 -33.64 -8.83 -3.50
C ALA A 153 -33.85 -7.40 -4.05
N PHE A 154 -35.10 -7.01 -4.35
CA PHE A 154 -35.40 -5.64 -4.76
C PHE A 154 -35.16 -4.65 -3.62
N VAL A 155 -35.65 -4.96 -2.41
CA VAL A 155 -35.50 -4.10 -1.23
C VAL A 155 -34.02 -3.90 -0.90
N ILE A 156 -33.24 -4.98 -0.85
CA ILE A 156 -31.80 -4.96 -0.57
C ILE A 156 -31.04 -4.18 -1.65
N PHE A 157 -31.37 -4.38 -2.94
CA PHE A 157 -30.78 -3.61 -4.04
C PHE A 157 -31.00 -2.10 -3.87
N PHE A 158 -32.23 -1.65 -3.63
CA PHE A 158 -32.50 -0.22 -3.48
C PHE A 158 -31.89 0.39 -2.21
N ILE A 159 -31.81 -0.36 -1.11
CA ILE A 159 -31.11 0.08 0.11
C ILE A 159 -29.62 0.29 -0.17
N VAL A 160 -28.93 -0.71 -0.73
CA VAL A 160 -27.50 -0.61 -1.02
C VAL A 160 -27.22 0.43 -2.11
N LEU A 161 -28.09 0.57 -3.11
CA LEU A 161 -28.01 1.64 -4.11
C LEU A 161 -28.13 3.03 -3.47
N GLY A 162 -29.07 3.23 -2.54
CA GLY A 162 -29.21 4.50 -1.82
C GLY A 162 -27.95 4.84 -0.99
N ILE A 163 -27.48 3.88 -0.19
CA ILE A 163 -26.24 4.00 0.62
C ILE A 163 -25.03 4.32 -0.27
N ASN A 164 -24.86 3.60 -1.37
CA ASN A 164 -23.78 3.77 -2.33
C ASN A 164 -23.87 5.14 -3.05
N SER A 165 -25.08 5.61 -3.35
CA SER A 165 -25.33 6.94 -3.95
C SER A 165 -25.01 8.07 -2.98
N ILE A 166 -25.29 7.92 -1.68
CA ILE A 166 -24.88 8.88 -0.65
C ILE A 166 -23.34 8.97 -0.62
N GLN A 167 -22.63 7.83 -0.60
CA GLN A 167 -21.17 7.84 -0.68
C GLN A 167 -20.67 8.54 -1.96
N ALA A 168 -21.29 8.28 -3.11
CA ALA A 168 -20.96 8.94 -4.37
C ALA A 168 -21.12 10.47 -4.30
N ILE A 169 -22.21 10.98 -3.71
CA ILE A 169 -22.45 12.43 -3.57
C ILE A 169 -21.41 13.08 -2.65
N THR A 170 -21.08 12.47 -1.51
CA THR A 170 -20.08 13.06 -0.59
C THR A 170 -18.69 13.13 -1.22
N GLN A 171 -18.30 12.11 -1.98
CA GLN A 171 -16.94 11.93 -2.47
C GLN A 171 -16.70 12.46 -3.89
N VAL A 172 -17.62 12.17 -4.82
CA VAL A 172 -17.52 12.60 -6.23
C VAL A 172 -18.17 13.97 -6.42
N GLY A 173 -19.30 14.21 -5.75
CA GLY A 173 -20.13 15.39 -5.94
C GLY A 173 -21.14 15.25 -7.10
N PRO A 174 -22.04 16.24 -7.26
CA PRO A 174 -22.94 16.30 -8.41
C PRO A 174 -22.16 16.61 -9.71
N PRO A 175 -22.75 16.40 -10.90
CA PRO A 175 -22.20 16.94 -12.14
C PRO A 175 -21.95 18.46 -12.00
N PRO A 176 -20.81 19.00 -12.50
CA PRO A 176 -19.86 18.39 -13.44
C PRO A 176 -18.67 17.66 -12.78
N PHE A 177 -18.69 17.39 -11.47
CA PHE A 177 -17.59 16.71 -10.81
C PHE A 177 -17.51 15.22 -11.21
N ILE A 178 -16.32 14.63 -11.09
CA ILE A 178 -16.00 13.26 -11.54
C ILE A 178 -15.03 12.58 -10.56
N GLY A 179 -15.08 11.25 -10.51
CA GLY A 179 -14.30 10.45 -9.55
C GLY A 179 -12.80 10.74 -9.57
N GLN A 180 -12.17 10.62 -8.40
CA GLN A 180 -10.74 10.88 -8.20
C GLN A 180 -9.92 9.61 -8.38
N SER A 181 -8.70 9.73 -8.91
CA SER A 181 -7.75 8.61 -8.97
C SER A 181 -7.22 8.26 -7.57
N ASP A 182 -6.92 9.28 -6.77
CA ASP A 182 -6.45 9.19 -5.39
C ASP A 182 -7.52 9.79 -4.47
N PRO A 183 -8.53 9.00 -4.06
CA PRO A 183 -9.62 9.48 -3.22
C PRO A 183 -9.14 9.78 -1.80
N ILE A 184 -9.61 10.89 -1.24
CA ILE A 184 -9.43 11.19 0.19
C ILE A 184 -10.31 10.30 1.06
N ARG A 185 -9.90 10.07 2.32
CA ARG A 185 -10.72 9.34 3.29
C ARG A 185 -12.10 9.99 3.47
N PHE A 186 -13.10 9.19 3.83
CA PHE A 186 -14.45 9.68 4.04
C PHE A 186 -14.54 10.62 5.26
N SER A 187 -15.28 11.72 5.12
CA SER A 187 -15.62 12.65 6.21
C SER A 187 -17.12 12.88 6.25
N TRP A 188 -17.70 12.87 7.46
CA TRP A 188 -19.05 13.36 7.70
C TRP A 188 -19.15 14.90 7.64
N THR A 189 -18.02 15.63 7.61
CA THR A 189 -18.03 17.10 7.60
C THR A 189 -17.95 17.65 6.16
N PRO A 190 -18.96 18.39 5.65
CA PRO A 190 -18.97 18.83 4.25
C PRO A 190 -17.80 19.73 3.84
N LYS A 191 -17.17 20.44 4.78
CA LYS A 191 -15.99 21.29 4.52
C LYS A 191 -14.75 20.49 4.06
N ASP A 192 -14.70 19.21 4.43
CA ASP A 192 -13.57 18.31 4.13
C ASP A 192 -13.77 17.63 2.76
N TRP A 193 -15.00 17.61 2.24
CA TRP A 193 -15.29 17.07 0.91
C TRP A 193 -14.51 17.83 -0.15
N LYS A 194 -13.72 17.10 -0.93
CA LYS A 194 -13.00 17.62 -2.09
C LYS A 194 -13.63 16.99 -3.32
N TRP A 195 -14.22 17.81 -4.18
CA TRP A 195 -14.70 17.40 -5.49
C TRP A 195 -13.74 17.88 -6.57
N SER A 196 -13.66 17.17 -7.69
CA SER A 196 -12.68 17.47 -8.75
C SER A 196 -13.27 17.27 -10.14
N THR A 197 -12.80 18.08 -11.08
CA THR A 197 -13.06 17.95 -12.52
C THR A 197 -11.84 17.40 -13.29
N GLN A 198 -10.70 17.18 -12.61
CA GLN A 198 -9.41 16.89 -13.24
C GLN A 198 -9.42 15.62 -14.10
N SER A 199 -10.21 14.61 -13.73
CA SER A 199 -10.28 13.33 -14.47
C SER A 199 -10.91 13.47 -15.87
N TRP A 200 -11.66 14.54 -16.15
CA TRP A 200 -12.20 14.80 -17.50
C TRP A 200 -11.08 14.91 -18.55
N ALA A 201 -9.97 15.57 -18.23
CA ALA A 201 -8.83 15.70 -19.14
C ALA A 201 -8.17 14.36 -19.49
N ASN A 202 -8.34 13.32 -18.66
CA ASN A 202 -7.83 11.98 -18.94
C ASN A 202 -8.77 11.18 -19.85
N LEU A 203 -10.08 11.46 -19.83
CA LEU A 203 -11.07 10.83 -20.72
C LEU A 203 -10.93 11.32 -22.17
N MET A 204 -10.51 12.57 -22.36
CA MET A 204 -10.34 13.22 -23.66
C MET A 204 -9.00 12.88 -24.36
N ARG A 205 -8.17 12.00 -23.78
CA ARG A 205 -6.91 11.56 -24.41
C ARG A 205 -7.16 10.43 -25.43
N PRO A 206 -6.44 10.38 -26.56
CA PRO A 206 -6.57 9.28 -27.51
C PRO A 206 -6.31 7.92 -26.86
N MET A 207 -7.19 6.94 -27.09
CA MET A 207 -6.96 5.58 -26.64
C MET A 207 -5.79 4.94 -27.41
N SER A 208 -4.68 4.69 -26.72
CA SER A 208 -3.56 3.92 -27.25
C SER A 208 -3.62 2.48 -26.74
N LEU A 209 -3.72 1.50 -27.65
CA LEU A 209 -3.66 0.07 -27.34
C LEU A 209 -2.33 -0.35 -26.69
N ARG A 210 -1.25 0.41 -26.90
CA ARG A 210 0.07 0.19 -26.26
C ARG A 210 0.31 1.07 -25.04
N GLY A 211 -0.55 2.07 -24.78
CA GLY A 211 -0.47 2.96 -23.62
C GLY A 211 0.92 3.55 -23.39
N LYS A 212 1.40 3.48 -22.14
CA LYS A 212 2.75 3.93 -21.73
C LYS A 212 3.89 3.00 -22.15
N TYR A 213 3.62 1.86 -22.79
CA TYR A 213 4.63 0.86 -23.17
C TYR A 213 5.30 1.14 -24.54
N HIS A 214 5.03 2.29 -25.16
CA HIS A 214 5.76 2.74 -26.34
C HIS A 214 7.09 3.39 -25.94
N VAL A 215 8.12 2.56 -25.73
CA VAL A 215 9.48 3.00 -25.38
C VAL A 215 10.46 2.51 -26.45
N GLU A 216 11.32 3.41 -26.94
CA GLU A 216 12.42 3.07 -27.85
C GLU A 216 13.54 2.32 -27.10
N LYS A 217 14.25 1.43 -27.80
CA LYS A 217 15.25 0.55 -27.18
C LYS A 217 16.61 1.28 -27.05
N PRO A 218 17.21 1.37 -25.86
CA PRO A 218 18.55 1.93 -25.70
C PRO A 218 19.64 0.95 -26.15
N VAL A 219 20.81 1.48 -26.51
CA VAL A 219 22.02 0.72 -26.81
C VAL A 219 23.01 0.87 -25.65
N VAL A 220 23.49 -0.24 -25.10
CA VAL A 220 24.40 -0.27 -23.94
C VAL A 220 25.75 -0.86 -24.33
N LYS A 221 26.85 -0.20 -23.93
CA LYS A 221 28.21 -0.75 -23.95
C LYS A 221 28.72 -0.89 -22.52
N THR A 222 29.33 -2.02 -22.20
CA THR A 222 29.90 -2.33 -20.88
C THR A 222 31.43 -2.30 -20.91
N GLN A 223 32.04 -1.96 -19.77
CA GLN A 223 33.45 -2.22 -19.44
C GLN A 223 33.53 -2.83 -18.04
N ALA A 224 34.61 -3.57 -17.74
CA ALA A 224 34.78 -4.37 -16.54
C ALA A 224 36.16 -4.16 -15.89
N LYS A 225 36.30 -4.45 -14.58
CA LYS A 225 37.58 -4.62 -13.84
C LYS A 225 37.39 -5.41 -12.51
N ARG A 226 38.50 -5.72 -11.81
CA ARG A 226 38.62 -6.65 -10.65
C ARG A 226 39.46 -6.01 -9.48
N ASP A 227 39.97 -6.67 -8.41
CA ASP A 227 40.16 -8.10 -8.00
C ASP A 227 40.41 -8.24 -6.46
N ILE A 228 39.92 -9.32 -5.81
CA ILE A 228 40.41 -9.93 -4.53
C ILE A 228 40.29 -9.06 -3.22
N ALA A 229 40.67 -9.56 -2.03
CA ALA A 229 39.83 -10.04 -0.91
C ALA A 229 40.52 -9.76 0.46
N MET A 230 39.82 -9.85 1.62
CA MET A 230 40.38 -9.45 2.94
C MET A 230 39.74 -10.16 4.17
N PHE A 231 40.53 -10.32 5.25
CA PHE A 231 40.29 -11.03 6.55
C PHE A 231 39.56 -10.13 7.60
N GLU A 232 39.55 -10.37 8.93
CA GLU A 232 39.05 -11.43 9.84
C GLU A 232 38.88 -10.76 11.24
N SER A 233 37.71 -10.88 11.89
CA SER A 233 37.33 -10.37 13.25
C SER A 233 37.15 -8.84 13.50
N GLY A 234 36.51 -8.48 14.64
CA GLY A 234 36.12 -7.11 15.06
C GLY A 234 35.71 -6.98 16.54
N ASP A 235 35.42 -5.76 17.01
CA ASP A 235 35.38 -5.35 18.44
C ASP A 235 33.99 -5.29 19.12
N GLU A 236 33.93 -5.06 20.44
CA GLU A 236 32.71 -5.01 21.28
C GLU A 236 32.41 -3.60 21.87
N LEU A 237 31.12 -3.21 21.96
CA LEU A 237 30.69 -1.90 22.46
C LEU A 237 30.63 -1.77 23.99
N ILE A 238 31.00 -0.58 24.49
CA ILE A 238 30.86 -0.16 25.88
C ILE A 238 29.65 0.77 26.04
N LYS A 239 28.68 0.41 26.89
CA LYS A 239 27.51 1.27 27.22
C LYS A 239 27.92 2.45 28.10
N VAL A 240 27.43 3.66 27.77
CA VAL A 240 27.80 4.93 28.44
C VAL A 240 26.64 5.54 29.25
N LYS A 241 25.43 5.61 28.69
CA LYS A 241 24.25 6.22 29.35
C LYS A 241 22.95 5.70 28.74
N GLU A 242 21.85 5.88 29.47
CA GLU A 242 20.49 5.55 29.01
C GLU A 242 19.56 6.76 29.15
N VAL A 243 18.59 6.87 28.24
CA VAL A 243 17.52 7.87 28.28
C VAL A 243 16.18 7.17 28.07
N LYS A 244 15.23 7.35 28.99
CA LYS A 244 13.85 6.90 28.81
C LYS A 244 13.13 7.85 27.86
N LEU A 245 12.50 7.31 26.82
CA LEU A 245 11.76 8.10 25.83
C LEU A 245 10.41 8.60 26.39
N PRO A 246 9.83 9.68 25.82
CA PRO A 246 8.55 10.23 26.28
C PRO A 246 7.41 9.20 26.25
N GLU A 247 6.61 9.16 27.32
CA GLU A 247 5.44 8.26 27.45
C GLU A 247 4.29 8.61 26.49
N THR A 248 4.41 9.71 25.74
CA THR A 248 3.51 10.11 24.66
C THR A 248 3.74 9.38 23.34
N ILE A 249 4.79 8.55 23.24
CA ILE A 249 5.04 7.71 22.06
C ILE A 249 4.10 6.50 22.06
N ILE A 250 3.33 6.38 20.97
CA ILE A 250 2.32 5.33 20.75
C ILE A 250 2.81 4.35 19.67
N GLY A 251 2.71 3.05 19.98
CA GLY A 251 3.23 1.94 19.16
C GLY A 251 4.68 1.59 19.49
N ASN A 252 5.13 0.44 18.98
CA ASN A 252 6.51 0.02 19.11
C ASN A 252 7.37 0.79 18.10
N ILE A 253 8.51 1.33 18.53
CA ILE A 253 9.45 2.00 17.64
C ILE A 253 10.02 0.96 16.67
N THR A 254 10.08 1.30 15.38
CA THR A 254 10.63 0.43 14.33
C THR A 254 11.95 0.94 13.77
N ASP A 255 12.17 2.27 13.75
CA ASP A 255 13.47 2.87 13.43
C ASP A 255 13.60 4.29 14.00
N ILE A 256 14.84 4.77 14.02
CA ILE A 256 15.26 6.09 14.48
C ILE A 256 16.30 6.67 13.50
N ASP A 257 16.30 7.98 13.28
CA ASP A 257 17.43 8.68 12.64
C ASP A 257 17.73 10.03 13.32
N TYR A 258 18.95 10.53 13.14
CA TYR A 258 19.42 11.80 13.69
C TYR A 258 20.06 12.67 12.61
N HIS A 259 19.82 13.98 12.69
CA HIS A 259 20.44 14.93 11.77
C HIS A 259 21.28 15.99 12.52
N PRO A 260 22.63 15.86 12.52
CA PRO A 260 23.52 16.68 13.35
C PRO A 260 23.37 18.20 13.20
N LYS A 261 23.04 18.71 12.01
CA LYS A 261 22.94 20.16 11.75
C LYS A 261 21.58 20.77 12.14
N SER A 262 20.54 19.96 12.33
CA SER A 262 19.25 20.42 12.84
C SER A 262 19.03 20.05 14.30
N LYS A 263 19.84 19.11 14.85
CA LYS A 263 19.77 18.67 16.24
C LYS A 263 18.39 18.09 16.60
N LEU A 264 17.87 17.28 15.68
CA LEU A 264 16.59 16.61 15.80
C LEU A 264 16.75 15.12 15.56
N PHE A 265 16.01 14.34 16.33
CA PHE A 265 15.75 12.94 16.04
C PHE A 265 14.39 12.78 15.35
N ALA A 266 14.28 11.77 14.51
CA ALA A 266 13.01 11.28 13.98
C ALA A 266 12.82 9.83 14.40
N LEU A 267 11.63 9.49 14.90
CA LEU A 267 11.20 8.14 15.25
C LEU A 267 9.99 7.75 14.41
N VAL A 268 9.89 6.46 14.08
CA VAL A 268 8.69 5.87 13.46
C VAL A 268 8.21 4.65 14.25
N THR A 269 6.89 4.42 14.28
CA THR A 269 6.30 3.29 15.00
C THR A 269 5.44 2.38 14.11
N ASP A 270 5.25 1.14 14.57
CA ASP A 270 4.40 0.14 13.93
C ASP A 270 2.92 0.57 13.79
N GLN A 271 2.48 1.53 14.61
CA GLN A 271 1.15 2.16 14.56
C GLN A 271 1.07 3.42 13.69
N PHE A 272 2.01 3.60 12.75
CA PHE A 272 2.02 4.69 11.76
C PHE A 272 2.23 6.11 12.31
N TYR A 273 2.74 6.24 13.54
CA TYR A 273 3.18 7.55 14.04
C TYR A 273 4.60 7.87 13.59
N ILE A 274 4.82 9.15 13.31
CA ILE A 274 6.16 9.74 13.12
C ILE A 274 6.32 10.84 14.16
N TYR A 275 7.37 10.75 14.98
CA TYR A 275 7.70 11.71 16.05
C TYR A 275 9.02 12.43 15.75
N ILE A 276 9.10 13.72 16.10
CA ILE A 276 10.29 14.55 15.99
C ILE A 276 10.68 15.04 17.39
N LEU A 277 11.90 14.74 17.84
CA LEU A 277 12.39 15.03 19.19
C LEU A 277 13.63 15.94 19.19
N ASP A 278 13.94 16.52 20.35
CA ASP A 278 15.19 17.25 20.59
C ASP A 278 16.45 16.38 20.58
N ASP A 279 17.63 17.01 20.58
CA ASP A 279 18.95 16.35 20.62
C ASP A 279 19.25 15.55 21.90
N LYS A 280 18.29 15.49 22.83
CA LYS A 280 18.36 14.73 24.08
C LYS A 280 17.39 13.55 24.13
N LEU A 281 16.54 13.37 23.10
CA LEU A 281 15.44 12.39 23.08
C LEU A 281 14.44 12.57 24.25
N SER A 282 14.35 13.79 24.79
CA SER A 282 13.63 14.10 26.03
C SER A 282 12.36 14.92 25.81
N ASP A 283 12.29 15.71 24.74
CA ASP A 283 11.14 16.59 24.45
C ASP A 283 10.60 16.37 23.04
N LEU A 284 9.27 16.25 22.95
CA LEU A 284 8.55 16.01 21.69
C LEU A 284 8.23 17.34 21.00
N LYS A 285 8.86 17.59 19.85
CA LYS A 285 8.71 18.85 19.10
C LYS A 285 7.52 18.85 18.15
N ALA A 286 7.25 17.71 17.51
CA ALA A 286 6.12 17.53 16.60
C ALA A 286 5.84 16.04 16.43
N TYR A 287 4.60 15.68 16.10
CA TYR A 287 4.24 14.34 15.64
C TYR A 287 3.13 14.39 14.58
N VAL A 288 3.01 13.32 13.79
CA VAL A 288 1.89 13.05 12.90
C VAL A 288 1.56 11.56 12.88
N HIS A 289 0.27 11.23 12.81
CA HIS A 289 -0.23 9.89 12.56
C HIS A 289 -0.56 9.75 11.08
N LEU A 290 0.23 8.96 10.35
CA LEU A 290 0.12 8.83 8.91
C LEU A 290 -1.20 8.15 8.51
N ASP A 291 -1.88 8.73 7.52
CA ASP A 291 -2.93 8.00 6.80
C ASP A 291 -2.26 6.99 5.86
N ASN A 292 -2.22 5.75 6.33
CA ASN A 292 -1.51 4.65 5.70
C ASN A 292 -2.27 4.07 4.48
N LEU A 293 -3.57 4.34 4.36
CA LEU A 293 -4.41 3.89 3.24
C LEU A 293 -4.58 4.96 2.15
N PHE A 294 -4.36 6.24 2.47
CA PHE A 294 -4.51 7.33 1.51
C PHE A 294 -3.56 7.20 0.30
N SER A 295 -4.16 7.15 -0.91
CA SER A 295 -3.47 7.03 -2.20
C SER A 295 -2.56 5.79 -2.28
N ILE A 296 -1.32 5.91 -1.83
CA ILE A 296 -0.35 4.83 -1.88
C ILE A 296 -0.39 4.14 -0.52
N GLU A 297 -0.79 2.86 -0.52
CA GLU A 297 -0.78 2.09 0.71
C GLU A 297 0.66 1.92 1.21
N ILE A 298 0.87 2.36 2.44
CA ILE A 298 2.09 2.17 3.20
C ILE A 298 1.75 1.13 4.26
N LYS A 299 2.40 -0.04 4.18
CA LYS A 299 2.34 -1.04 5.26
C LYS A 299 3.23 -0.57 6.42
N THR A 300 3.23 -1.31 7.53
CA THR A 300 3.96 -1.02 8.78
C THR A 300 5.23 -0.20 8.54
N LEU A 301 5.29 1.00 9.15
CA LEU A 301 6.46 1.87 9.04
C LEU A 301 7.65 1.12 9.61
N THR A 302 8.76 1.14 8.88
CA THR A 302 9.92 0.31 9.23
C THR A 302 11.24 1.06 9.22
N ALA A 303 11.35 2.15 8.47
CA ALA A 303 12.58 2.94 8.45
C ALA A 303 12.33 4.41 8.19
N VAL A 304 13.23 5.24 8.73
CA VAL A 304 13.23 6.69 8.61
C VAL A 304 14.64 7.19 8.33
N SER A 305 14.78 8.17 7.43
CA SER A 305 16.07 8.85 7.27
C SER A 305 15.96 10.30 6.82
N PHE A 306 16.79 11.16 7.40
CA PHE A 306 16.91 12.57 7.05
C PHE A 306 17.69 12.77 5.74
N ILE A 307 16.97 13.31 4.75
CA ILE A 307 17.51 13.78 3.48
C ILE A 307 18.36 15.05 3.73
N ASP A 308 17.87 15.95 4.57
CA ASP A 308 18.55 17.19 4.96
C ASP A 308 18.01 17.72 6.30
N ARG A 309 18.30 19.00 6.61
CA ARG A 309 17.91 19.68 7.86
C ARG A 309 16.41 19.69 8.14
N ASN A 310 15.57 19.67 7.11
CA ASN A 310 14.12 19.76 7.26
C ASN A 310 13.33 18.77 6.40
N ARG A 311 13.96 17.89 5.61
CA ARG A 311 13.27 16.80 4.91
C ARG A 311 13.74 15.43 5.40
N LEU A 312 12.79 14.54 5.63
CA LEU A 312 13.01 13.13 5.93
C LEU A 312 12.14 12.25 5.03
N MET A 313 12.66 11.08 4.67
CA MET A 313 11.89 10.00 4.08
C MET A 313 11.48 9.02 5.17
N VAL A 314 10.25 8.52 5.09
CA VAL A 314 9.71 7.45 5.91
C VAL A 314 9.19 6.37 4.96
N THR A 315 9.55 5.11 5.18
CA THR A 315 9.12 3.98 4.36
C THR A 315 8.41 2.91 5.16
N GLY A 316 7.42 2.29 4.54
CA GLY A 316 6.82 1.05 4.99
C GLY A 316 7.58 -0.18 4.49
N ILE A 317 7.31 -1.31 5.13
CA ILE A 317 7.85 -2.65 4.80
C ILE A 317 7.67 -3.05 3.31
N ASN A 318 6.63 -2.52 2.64
CA ASN A 318 6.33 -2.72 1.22
C ASN A 318 7.09 -1.79 0.24
N LYS A 319 8.12 -1.07 0.70
CA LYS A 319 8.87 -0.06 -0.09
C LYS A 319 8.00 1.11 -0.63
N SER A 320 6.79 1.31 -0.08
CA SER A 320 6.03 2.55 -0.24
C SER A 320 6.55 3.59 0.74
N TYR A 321 6.68 4.85 0.31
CA TYR A 321 7.31 5.91 1.10
C TYR A 321 6.53 7.23 1.09
N VAL A 322 6.77 8.05 2.11
CA VAL A 322 6.46 9.49 2.12
C VAL A 322 7.72 10.31 2.38
N ILE A 323 7.72 11.55 1.89
CA ILE A 323 8.74 12.56 2.20
C ILE A 323 8.05 13.68 2.96
N LEU A 324 8.44 13.81 4.22
CA LEU A 324 7.93 14.83 5.12
C LEU A 324 8.89 16.02 5.14
N LYS A 325 8.32 17.22 5.16
CA LYS A 325 9.05 18.48 5.36
C LYS A 325 8.62 19.10 6.68
N LEU A 326 9.60 19.42 7.52
CA LEU A 326 9.43 20.22 8.73
C LEU A 326 9.31 21.69 8.30
N ASP A 327 8.12 22.24 8.47
CA ASP A 327 7.73 23.56 7.98
C ASP A 327 6.72 24.20 8.95
N LYS A 328 7.14 25.27 9.64
CA LYS A 328 6.36 25.91 10.72
C LYS A 328 5.01 26.46 10.27
N GLU A 329 4.87 26.78 8.99
CA GLU A 329 3.62 27.27 8.41
C GLU A 329 2.65 26.13 8.03
N ALA A 330 3.11 24.88 8.02
CA ALA A 330 2.26 23.72 7.73
C ALA A 330 1.22 23.53 8.83
N LYS A 331 -0.06 23.56 8.43
CA LYS A 331 -1.21 23.38 9.33
C LYS A 331 -1.81 21.99 9.18
N LEU A 332 -1.97 21.26 10.28
CA LEU A 332 -2.50 19.89 10.30
C LEU A 332 -3.87 19.82 9.61
N LYS A 333 -4.74 20.82 9.82
CA LYS A 333 -6.06 20.91 9.19
C LYS A 333 -6.02 20.93 7.64
N ASN A 334 -4.91 21.39 7.05
CA ASN A 334 -4.71 21.41 5.59
C ASN A 334 -4.15 20.07 5.08
N GLN A 335 -3.74 19.18 5.98
CA GLN A 335 -3.16 17.86 5.75
C GLN A 335 -4.15 16.73 6.08
N TYR A 336 -5.46 17.03 6.08
CA TYR A 336 -6.50 16.05 6.40
C TYR A 336 -6.44 14.78 5.54
N ALA A 337 -6.02 14.87 4.28
CA ALA A 337 -5.89 13.69 3.42
C ALA A 337 -4.73 12.77 3.84
N THR A 338 -3.63 13.34 4.35
CA THR A 338 -2.34 12.65 4.55
C THR A 338 -2.11 12.20 5.99
N PHE A 339 -2.69 12.90 6.97
CA PHE A 339 -2.56 12.58 8.40
C PHE A 339 -3.95 12.40 9.04
N LYS A 340 -4.05 11.43 9.96
CA LYS A 340 -5.26 11.16 10.76
C LYS A 340 -5.36 12.15 11.94
N ASP A 341 -4.24 12.36 12.61
CA ASP A 341 -4.02 13.33 13.68
C ASP A 341 -2.54 13.77 13.71
N GLY A 342 -2.18 14.66 14.64
CA GLY A 342 -0.82 15.17 14.76
C GLY A 342 -0.73 16.59 15.34
N THR A 343 0.36 17.26 14.98
CA THR A 343 0.66 18.66 15.28
C THR A 343 0.77 19.49 14.00
N ASP A 344 0.69 20.81 14.12
CA ASP A 344 1.21 21.71 13.09
C ASP A 344 2.74 21.53 12.94
N GLY A 345 3.31 21.97 11.82
CA GLY A 345 4.77 21.96 11.60
C GLY A 345 5.30 20.86 10.68
N ILE A 346 4.45 19.94 10.22
CA ILE A 346 4.82 18.84 9.31
C ILE A 346 3.94 18.86 8.05
N LEU A 347 4.57 18.71 6.89
CA LEU A 347 3.95 18.70 5.56
C LEU A 347 4.36 17.43 4.80
N GLU A 348 3.39 16.66 4.29
CA GLU A 348 3.70 15.61 3.31
C GLU A 348 3.96 16.26 1.94
N THR A 349 5.18 16.15 1.44
CA THR A 349 5.60 16.79 0.17
C THR A 349 5.57 15.85 -1.02
N ARG A 350 5.73 14.54 -0.78
CA ARG A 350 5.68 13.50 -1.79
C ARG A 350 5.26 12.19 -1.15
N ARG A 351 4.44 11.42 -1.85
CA ARG A 351 4.16 10.02 -1.57
C ARG A 351 4.56 9.19 -2.80
N GLY A 352 5.17 8.04 -2.60
CA GLY A 352 5.74 7.25 -3.68
C GLY A 352 5.84 5.76 -3.36
N ARG A 353 6.30 5.01 -4.37
CA ARG A 353 6.66 3.60 -4.26
C ARG A 353 8.00 3.42 -4.94
N PHE A 354 8.97 2.83 -4.25
CA PHE A 354 10.12 2.30 -4.93
C PHE A 354 9.70 1.11 -5.81
N SER A 355 10.38 0.92 -6.93
CA SER A 355 10.10 -0.20 -7.85
C SER A 355 11.40 -0.92 -8.12
N THR A 356 11.42 -2.23 -7.88
CA THR A 356 12.65 -3.02 -7.97
C THR A 356 12.54 -4.18 -8.96
N VAL A 357 13.62 -4.93 -9.16
CA VAL A 357 13.70 -6.06 -10.08
C VAL A 357 14.11 -7.33 -9.34
N ARG A 358 15.25 -7.30 -8.62
CA ARG A 358 15.79 -8.44 -7.86
C ARG A 358 15.07 -8.62 -6.51
N SER A 359 14.89 -7.54 -5.76
CA SER A 359 14.21 -7.50 -4.47
C SER A 359 12.68 -7.43 -4.56
N LYS A 360 12.09 -7.61 -5.76
CA LYS A 360 10.66 -7.40 -6.05
C LYS A 360 9.72 -8.17 -5.11
N TYR A 361 10.11 -9.40 -4.79
CA TYR A 361 9.34 -10.32 -3.95
C TYR A 361 9.88 -10.42 -2.51
N ALA A 362 10.74 -9.49 -2.13
CA ALA A 362 11.21 -9.31 -0.77
C ALA A 362 10.67 -7.99 -0.20
N TYR A 363 10.36 -8.02 1.08
CA TYR A 363 10.08 -6.81 1.85
C TYR A 363 11.39 -6.13 2.27
N ILE A 364 11.32 -4.92 2.84
CA ILE A 364 12.46 -4.24 3.46
C ILE A 364 12.13 -3.99 4.93
N GLN A 365 13.13 -3.94 5.81
CA GLN A 365 12.93 -3.33 7.13
C GLN A 365 13.81 -2.11 7.38
N SER A 366 14.85 -1.90 6.58
CA SER A 366 15.80 -0.81 6.75
C SER A 366 15.81 0.16 5.56
N LEU A 367 16.12 1.43 5.80
CA LEU A 367 16.36 2.47 4.80
C LEU A 367 17.32 3.49 5.38
N THR A 368 18.25 3.98 4.57
CA THR A 368 19.08 5.14 4.92
C THR A 368 19.30 6.04 3.71
N PHE A 369 19.70 7.29 3.95
CA PHE A 369 20.08 8.23 2.91
C PHE A 369 21.60 8.42 2.90
N ASP A 370 22.24 7.91 1.86
CA ASP A 370 23.66 8.10 1.59
C ASP A 370 23.88 9.52 1.04
N ARG A 371 24.55 10.34 1.85
CA ARG A 371 24.82 11.76 1.56
C ARG A 371 25.96 11.99 0.58
N GLU A 372 26.83 10.98 0.36
CA GLU A 372 27.97 11.08 -0.57
C GLU A 372 27.52 10.81 -1.99
N THR A 373 26.73 9.74 -2.19
CA THR A 373 26.17 9.39 -3.51
C THR A 373 24.84 10.10 -3.81
N ASN A 374 24.19 10.68 -2.79
CA ASN A 374 22.87 11.32 -2.88
C ASN A 374 21.76 10.30 -3.26
N GLU A 375 21.79 9.13 -2.63
CA GLU A 375 20.90 8.00 -2.90
C GLU A 375 20.24 7.44 -1.62
N PHE A 376 19.06 6.85 -1.76
CA PHE A 376 18.45 6.03 -0.72
C PHE A 376 18.91 4.59 -0.86
N VAL A 377 19.32 3.98 0.26
CA VAL A 377 19.83 2.61 0.31
C VAL A 377 18.98 1.77 1.26
N THR A 378 18.63 0.55 0.84
CA THR A 378 17.83 -0.40 1.62
C THR A 378 18.32 -1.84 1.43
N LEU A 379 18.18 -2.67 2.46
CA LEU A 379 18.42 -4.11 2.41
C LEU A 379 17.09 -4.87 2.43
N SER A 380 16.95 -5.83 1.51
CA SER A 380 15.78 -6.69 1.47
C SER A 380 15.80 -7.76 2.56
N VAL A 381 14.67 -7.98 3.23
CA VAL A 381 14.47 -9.04 4.21
C VAL A 381 14.35 -10.41 3.50
N PRO A 382 15.23 -11.38 3.81
CA PRO A 382 15.13 -12.75 3.30
C PRO A 382 13.81 -13.42 3.68
N ASN A 383 13.32 -14.31 2.82
CA ASN A 383 12.16 -15.14 3.11
C ASN A 383 12.30 -16.55 2.51
N LYS A 384 11.38 -17.45 2.88
CA LYS A 384 11.41 -18.88 2.48
C LYS A 384 11.48 -19.16 0.97
N LYS A 385 11.17 -18.19 0.10
CA LYS A 385 11.29 -18.30 -1.37
C LYS A 385 12.42 -17.45 -1.95
N PHE A 386 12.77 -16.35 -1.30
CA PHE A 386 13.81 -15.41 -1.71
C PHE A 386 14.73 -15.17 -0.51
N ASN A 387 15.68 -16.10 -0.31
CA ASN A 387 16.55 -16.15 0.85
C ASN A 387 17.84 -15.32 0.70
N LYS A 388 17.93 -14.43 -0.29
CA LYS A 388 19.12 -13.61 -0.55
C LYS A 388 18.87 -12.17 -0.09
N ILE A 389 19.87 -11.55 0.53
CA ILE A 389 19.84 -10.12 0.86
C ILE A 389 20.24 -9.33 -0.39
N ILE A 390 19.36 -8.45 -0.84
CA ILE A 390 19.58 -7.55 -1.97
C ILE A 390 19.73 -6.12 -1.43
N ALA A 391 20.93 -5.56 -1.58
CA ALA A 391 21.15 -4.13 -1.43
C ALA A 391 20.59 -3.40 -2.65
N THR A 392 19.72 -2.42 -2.38
CA THR A 392 19.01 -1.67 -3.41
C THR A 392 19.26 -0.18 -3.20
N ARG A 393 19.64 0.52 -4.27
CA ARG A 393 19.92 1.96 -4.29
C ARG A 393 18.94 2.69 -5.21
N PHE A 394 18.45 3.86 -4.77
CA PHE A 394 17.55 4.73 -5.53
C PHE A 394 18.04 6.18 -5.54
N SER A 395 18.02 6.84 -6.70
CA SER A 395 18.41 8.25 -6.81
C SER A 395 17.48 9.15 -5.98
N SER A 396 18.01 10.14 -5.26
CA SER A 396 17.15 11.11 -4.55
C SER A 396 16.47 12.14 -5.46
N ILE A 397 16.87 12.22 -6.74
CA ILE A 397 16.39 13.21 -7.71
C ILE A 397 15.04 12.78 -8.29
N ASP A 398 14.97 11.55 -8.83
CA ASP A 398 13.79 11.00 -9.50
C ASP A 398 13.13 9.83 -8.74
N TYR A 399 13.81 9.29 -7.72
CA TYR A 399 13.38 8.15 -6.89
C TYR A 399 13.25 6.84 -7.69
N MET A 400 13.95 6.76 -8.82
CA MET A 400 14.09 5.55 -9.63
C MET A 400 15.27 4.68 -9.15
N LEU A 401 15.26 3.43 -9.58
CA LEU A 401 16.26 2.43 -9.22
C LEU A 401 17.61 2.74 -9.89
N SER A 402 18.65 2.93 -9.07
CA SER A 402 20.03 3.09 -9.53
C SER A 402 20.74 1.74 -9.68
N SER A 403 20.63 0.87 -8.67
CA SER A 403 21.28 -0.44 -8.70
C SER A 403 20.64 -1.44 -7.73
N GLU A 404 20.69 -2.73 -8.08
CA GLU A 404 20.44 -3.84 -7.16
C GLU A 404 21.59 -4.84 -7.20
N LYS A 405 22.10 -5.18 -6.02
CA LYS A 405 23.22 -6.10 -5.84
C LYS A 405 22.88 -7.10 -4.74
N GLU A 406 23.25 -8.35 -4.96
CA GLU A 406 23.20 -9.36 -3.91
C GLU A 406 24.37 -9.12 -2.96
N VAL A 407 24.09 -9.02 -1.67
CA VAL A 407 25.13 -8.88 -0.64
C VAL A 407 25.70 -10.27 -0.38
N PHE A 408 27.01 -10.44 -0.57
CA PHE A 408 27.62 -11.74 -0.33
C PHE A 408 27.61 -12.07 1.16
N THR A 409 27.05 -13.23 1.46
CA THR A 409 27.08 -13.90 2.74
C THR A 409 27.66 -15.29 2.51
N ASN A 410 28.47 -15.78 3.45
CA ASN A 410 28.79 -17.21 3.47
C ASN A 410 27.46 -17.98 3.54
N GLU A 411 27.31 -19.07 2.79
CA GLU A 411 26.00 -19.76 2.59
C GLU A 411 25.52 -20.51 3.85
N SER A 412 25.20 -19.78 4.91
CA SER A 412 24.48 -20.25 6.09
C SER A 412 22.98 -20.27 5.84
N GLU A 413 22.28 -21.25 6.44
CA GLU A 413 20.81 -21.35 6.38
C GLU A 413 20.10 -20.13 6.97
N PHE A 414 20.79 -19.39 7.87
CA PHE A 414 20.35 -18.12 8.40
C PHE A 414 21.14 -16.96 7.80
N GLN A 415 20.41 -15.95 7.34
CA GLN A 415 20.91 -14.69 6.80
C GLN A 415 20.58 -13.57 7.80
N PRO A 416 21.45 -12.58 8.02
CA PRO A 416 21.18 -11.53 8.99
C PRO A 416 19.96 -10.70 8.58
N HIS A 417 19.02 -10.55 9.51
CA HIS A 417 17.80 -9.79 9.31
C HIS A 417 18.01 -8.34 9.75
N VAL A 418 18.17 -7.43 8.78
CA VAL A 418 18.55 -6.03 9.07
C VAL A 418 17.32 -5.13 9.25
N THR A 419 17.07 -4.73 10.50
CA THR A 419 15.90 -3.93 10.90
C THR A 419 16.14 -2.43 10.81
N SER A 420 17.38 -1.97 10.95
CA SER A 420 17.76 -0.56 10.78
C SER A 420 19.10 -0.48 10.05
N LEU A 421 19.29 0.52 9.20
CA LEU A 421 20.51 0.75 8.44
C LEU A 421 20.90 2.22 8.57
N LYS A 422 22.18 2.49 8.75
CA LYS A 422 22.76 3.85 8.71
C LYS A 422 24.08 3.83 7.95
N ILE A 423 24.31 4.84 7.12
CA ILE A 423 25.60 5.07 6.45
C ILE A 423 26.28 6.29 7.06
N TYR A 424 27.54 6.14 7.45
CA TYR A 424 28.40 7.19 7.97
C TYR A 424 29.81 6.99 7.42
N ASP A 425 30.40 8.04 6.83
CA ASP A 425 31.78 8.04 6.30
C ASP A 425 32.06 6.85 5.35
N SER A 426 31.17 6.64 4.37
CA SER A 426 31.14 5.48 3.46
C SER A 426 31.20 4.07 4.10
N ILE A 427 30.82 3.94 5.38
CA ILE A 427 30.61 2.65 6.06
C ILE A 427 29.12 2.46 6.35
N ALA A 428 28.59 1.27 6.04
CA ALA A 428 27.21 0.90 6.30
C ALA A 428 27.10 0.04 7.57
N TYR A 429 26.24 0.45 8.48
CA TYR A 429 25.97 -0.23 9.76
C TYR A 429 24.51 -0.69 9.78
N GLY A 430 24.30 -2.01 9.78
CA GLY A 430 23.00 -2.65 9.84
C GLY A 430 22.73 -3.27 11.20
N LEU A 431 21.65 -2.88 11.88
CA LEU A 431 21.20 -3.55 13.10
C LEU A 431 20.58 -4.91 12.74
N ALA A 432 21.17 -6.00 13.24
CA ALA A 432 20.67 -7.36 13.11
C ALA A 432 20.27 -7.90 14.50
N PRO A 433 19.04 -7.61 14.99
CA PRO A 433 18.67 -7.87 16.37
C PRO A 433 18.54 -9.37 16.68
N ASP A 434 18.11 -10.18 15.71
CA ASP A 434 18.05 -11.65 15.84
C ASP A 434 19.44 -12.27 16.08
N ASN A 435 20.49 -11.62 15.57
CA ASN A 435 21.89 -11.98 15.76
C ASN A 435 22.52 -11.30 17.00
N ARG A 436 21.89 -10.26 17.53
CA ARG A 436 22.41 -9.32 18.56
C ARG A 436 23.72 -8.67 18.14
N GLU A 437 23.78 -8.18 16.91
CA GLU A 437 24.96 -7.50 16.38
C GLU A 437 24.57 -6.31 15.49
N ILE A 438 25.49 -5.35 15.34
CA ILE A 438 25.48 -4.39 14.24
C ILE A 438 26.45 -4.93 13.19
N ILE A 439 25.94 -5.40 12.05
CA ILE A 439 26.77 -5.84 10.93
C ILE A 439 27.32 -4.62 10.19
N ILE A 440 28.60 -4.68 9.85
CA ILE A 440 29.31 -3.65 9.09
C ILE A 440 29.43 -4.12 7.64
N SER A 441 29.28 -3.21 6.69
CA SER A 441 29.54 -3.45 5.26
C SER A 441 30.14 -2.22 4.59
N ASP A 442 30.79 -2.42 3.45
CA ASP A 442 31.19 -1.33 2.57
C ASP A 442 29.97 -0.66 1.93
N ASN A 443 30.06 0.61 1.55
CA ASN A 443 28.92 1.35 0.97
C ASN A 443 28.40 0.77 -0.37
N ASN A 444 29.15 -0.13 -1.03
CA ASN A 444 28.71 -0.86 -2.21
C ASN A 444 28.12 -2.24 -1.88
N PHE A 445 28.00 -2.62 -0.61
CA PHE A 445 27.44 -3.87 -0.12
C PHE A 445 27.92 -5.10 -0.92
N SER A 446 29.24 -5.24 -1.01
CA SER A 446 29.90 -6.41 -1.62
C SER A 446 29.74 -7.66 -0.75
N SER A 447 30.11 -7.53 0.51
CA SER A 447 29.86 -8.49 1.58
C SER A 447 29.68 -7.74 2.90
N PHE A 448 29.25 -8.44 3.95
CA PHE A 448 29.50 -7.93 5.31
C PHE A 448 31.01 -8.04 5.59
N THR A 449 31.57 -7.00 6.21
CA THR A 449 33.01 -6.81 6.43
C THR A 449 33.40 -6.94 7.91
N GLY A 450 32.42 -7.03 8.80
CA GLY A 450 32.61 -7.23 10.24
C GLY A 450 31.26 -7.17 10.96
N SER A 451 31.28 -7.34 12.28
CA SER A 451 30.14 -7.02 13.13
C SER A 451 30.60 -6.54 14.50
N ILE A 452 29.67 -5.92 15.22
CA ILE A 452 29.85 -5.35 16.54
C ILE A 452 28.79 -5.98 17.45
N LEU A 453 29.21 -6.68 18.52
CA LEU A 453 28.27 -7.39 19.40
C LEU A 453 27.48 -6.43 20.30
N LEU A 454 26.21 -6.76 20.50
CA LEU A 454 25.29 -6.07 21.41
C LEU A 454 25.15 -6.83 22.73
N PRO A 455 24.79 -6.15 23.83
CA PRO A 455 24.55 -6.80 25.11
C PRO A 455 23.51 -7.93 25.03
N VAL A 456 23.64 -8.90 25.94
CA VAL A 456 22.88 -10.16 25.91
C VAL A 456 21.36 -9.97 26.03
N ASN A 457 20.90 -8.85 26.61
CA ASN A 457 19.50 -8.54 26.87
C ASN A 457 19.11 -7.20 26.21
N GLY A 458 18.19 -7.26 25.24
CA GLY A 458 17.50 -6.08 24.69
C GLY A 458 16.64 -6.41 23.46
N ASP A 459 15.53 -5.71 23.30
CA ASP A 459 14.65 -5.76 22.13
C ASP A 459 15.06 -4.65 21.15
N TYR A 460 16.23 -4.83 20.51
CA TYR A 460 16.84 -3.78 19.70
C TYR A 460 16.05 -3.50 18.42
N ARG A 461 15.54 -2.26 18.28
CA ARG A 461 14.67 -1.85 17.17
C ARG A 461 15.38 -0.99 16.13
N GLY A 462 16.13 0.02 16.56
CA GLY A 462 16.80 0.95 15.65
C GLY A 462 18.15 1.44 16.17
N VAL A 463 19.01 1.85 15.24
CA VAL A 463 20.36 2.35 15.53
C VAL A 463 20.57 3.74 14.91
N VAL A 464 21.26 4.61 15.63
CA VAL A 464 21.80 5.89 15.15
C VAL A 464 23.31 5.91 15.38
N ILE A 465 24.04 6.46 14.41
CA ILE A 465 25.44 6.84 14.54
C ILE A 465 25.44 8.34 14.86
N PHE A 466 25.77 8.70 16.10
CA PHE A 466 25.66 10.08 16.59
C PHE A 466 26.88 10.90 16.18
N GLU A 467 28.05 10.33 16.46
CA GLU A 467 29.39 10.77 16.05
C GLU A 467 30.20 9.51 15.69
N LYS A 468 31.43 9.66 15.19
CA LYS A 468 32.30 8.50 14.93
C LYS A 468 32.44 7.67 16.20
N ASP A 469 32.27 6.36 16.07
CA ASP A 469 32.37 5.37 17.14
C ASP A 469 31.36 5.57 18.31
N GLN A 470 30.34 6.43 18.13
CA GLN A 470 29.25 6.66 19.10
C GLN A 470 27.89 6.19 18.55
N PHE A 471 27.29 5.20 19.20
CA PHE A 471 26.04 4.57 18.77
C PHE A 471 24.91 4.88 19.77
N ILE A 472 23.70 5.07 19.25
CA ILE A 472 22.47 5.09 20.06
C ILE A 472 21.59 3.96 19.56
N ILE A 473 21.19 3.06 20.47
CA ILE A 473 20.37 1.90 20.15
C ILE A 473 19.07 2.00 20.95
N ILE A 474 17.94 1.82 20.25
CA ILE A 474 16.61 1.80 20.84
C ILE A 474 16.26 0.38 21.26
N ASP A 475 15.94 0.21 22.54
CA ASP A 475 15.49 -1.02 23.18
C ASP A 475 14.13 -0.73 23.83
N GLY A 476 13.04 -1.15 23.17
CA GLY A 476 11.68 -0.75 23.51
C GLY A 476 11.53 0.79 23.60
N ASN A 477 11.33 1.30 24.82
CA ASN A 477 11.18 2.73 25.12
C ASN A 477 12.44 3.37 25.75
N ILE A 478 13.60 2.74 25.63
CA ILE A 478 14.88 3.21 26.16
C ILE A 478 15.87 3.45 25.01
N ALA A 479 16.51 4.62 25.00
CA ALA A 479 17.65 4.92 24.14
C ALA A 479 18.96 4.74 24.91
N SER A 480 19.69 3.67 24.60
CA SER A 480 21.02 3.37 25.17
C SER A 480 22.12 3.95 24.27
N TYR A 481 23.06 4.68 24.87
CA TYR A 481 24.23 5.23 24.18
C TYR A 481 25.44 4.34 24.45
N PHE A 482 26.23 4.08 23.41
CA PHE A 482 27.41 3.23 23.41
C PHE A 482 28.60 3.91 22.73
N ILE A 483 29.80 3.49 23.07
CA ILE A 483 31.05 3.82 22.39
C ILE A 483 31.74 2.51 21.97
N ASN A 484 32.39 2.53 20.79
CA ASN A 484 33.31 1.49 20.32
C ASN A 484 34.76 1.90 20.66
#